data_AF-A0A090AHT6-F1
#
_entry.id   AF-A0A090AHT6-F1
#
_cell.length_a   1.000
_cell.length_b   1.000
_cell.length_c   1.000
_cell.angle_alpha   90.00
_cell.angle_beta   90.00
_cell.angle_gamma   90.00
#
_symmetry.space_group_name_H-M   'P 1'
#
loop_
_entity.id
_entity.type
_entity.pdbx_description
1 polymer ?
#
loop_
_entity_poly.entity_id
_entity_poly.type
_entity_poly.pdbx_seq_one_letter_code
_entity_poly.pdbx_strand_id
1 'polypeptide(L)'
;MHKQPLPRTELRQAILKCLIVSSASLTLAMGASPLMAGNMDAIFTAPPTTCDYIYGVNDALLNDSQILRIDPRNNYQIEQIGPTHYGYDIEALDVSATGEIYGASGDNTADVTKAGYLYKIDPVNGDLTEIGPTGFAEIDGLSFNPADGSLWGWAQDAGLIKFALPSSIAQLVIARPGEMEDLTWNNDGTILYVVENLHGGSSPSISYTAGMATLPEPGGDNNVPHELFAYDVLTNTLNEICHNVIGSLGEIEALEMAEDGSLVLGYHNSNNKPILATIDPVTCAITPIADPSYHVTADAPYDDIEALGVCAPCPNPPSTEWEYAKDSFKDATGYPALEIYGMAIKQEGDTLIVAINAGMPATGWNVPDNLAGRHKVEDGNISLSDFVMDFNGKKYAVRFAPDNDSALPAGEVGLYTKPELIDVTKQNYGHTRLDTYLTIIGPEATMADLKLPTNYFEMKGFRDLEMSIGTATKVPGDNYQDLTEAQLKAMGLNFEVGLHLTKHEKLGLYTYGFSFTKPADMVGRFVAYTFTECSNDGIAIVGDLPHC
;
A
#
# COMPACT_ATOMS: atom_id res chain seq x y z
N MET A 1 -43.70 17.56 -33.52
CA MET A 1 -42.52 18.13 -34.22
C MET A 1 -41.35 17.21 -33.94
N HIS A 2 -40.87 16.51 -34.97
CA HIS A 2 -39.76 15.55 -34.87
C HIS A 2 -38.45 16.27 -34.51
N LYS A 3 -37.79 15.81 -33.45
CA LYS A 3 -36.40 16.19 -33.14
C LYS A 3 -35.47 15.41 -34.07
N GLN A 4 -34.72 16.12 -34.90
CA GLN A 4 -33.59 15.56 -35.65
C GLN A 4 -32.38 15.40 -34.71
N PRO A 5 -31.55 14.35 -34.87
CA PRO A 5 -30.28 14.23 -34.17
C PRO A 5 -29.20 15.12 -34.81
N LEU A 6 -28.30 15.64 -33.98
CA LEU A 6 -27.15 16.47 -34.37
C LEU A 6 -26.14 15.67 -35.22
N PRO A 7 -25.40 16.31 -36.16
CA PRO A 7 -24.47 15.62 -37.06
C PRO A 7 -23.16 15.21 -36.36
N ARG A 8 -22.66 14.01 -36.70
CA ARG A 8 -21.42 13.37 -36.21
C ARG A 8 -20.09 14.06 -36.60
N THR A 9 -20.06 15.38 -36.77
CA THR A 9 -18.85 16.12 -37.21
C THR A 9 -18.27 17.08 -36.18
N GLU A 10 -18.91 17.29 -35.03
CA GLU A 10 -18.39 18.20 -33.99
C GLU A 10 -17.69 17.50 -32.81
N LEU A 11 -17.77 16.17 -32.69
CA LEU A 11 -17.05 15.41 -31.65
C LEU A 11 -15.55 15.19 -31.98
N ARG A 12 -15.16 15.34 -33.27
CA ARG A 12 -13.76 15.23 -33.71
C ARG A 12 -12.97 16.56 -33.64
N GLN A 13 -13.63 17.70 -33.40
CA GLN A 13 -12.94 18.98 -33.20
C GLN A 13 -12.78 19.38 -31.72
N ALA A 14 -13.43 18.67 -30.79
CA ALA A 14 -13.23 18.85 -29.35
C ALA A 14 -11.99 18.10 -28.81
N ILE A 15 -11.59 16.99 -29.46
CA ILE A 15 -10.47 16.14 -29.00
C ILE A 15 -9.10 16.63 -29.52
N LEU A 16 -9.07 17.45 -30.58
CA LEU A 16 -7.82 17.96 -31.17
C LEU A 16 -7.29 19.28 -30.54
N LYS A 17 -7.97 19.82 -29.51
CA LYS A 17 -7.60 21.09 -28.85
C LYS A 17 -7.00 20.94 -27.44
N CYS A 18 -6.85 19.71 -26.93
CA CYS A 18 -6.20 19.45 -25.64
C CYS A 18 -4.72 19.01 -25.74
N LEU A 19 -4.12 18.95 -26.94
CA LEU A 19 -2.78 18.36 -27.13
C LEU A 19 -1.70 19.34 -27.62
N ILE A 20 -1.93 20.65 -27.61
CA ILE A 20 -0.91 21.63 -28.01
C ILE A 20 -1.00 22.91 -27.17
N VAL A 21 -0.47 22.89 -25.93
CA VAL A 21 0.11 24.08 -25.27
C VAL A 21 1.20 23.66 -24.28
N SER A 22 2.47 23.65 -24.70
CA SER A 22 3.57 24.35 -24.03
C SER A 22 4.94 23.94 -24.61
N SER A 23 5.30 24.56 -25.72
CA SER A 23 6.71 24.76 -26.06
C SER A 23 6.83 26.08 -26.79
N ALA A 24 6.99 27.16 -26.03
CA ALA A 24 7.37 28.44 -26.58
C ALA A 24 8.86 28.36 -26.97
N SER A 25 9.11 28.17 -28.27
CA SER A 25 10.45 28.21 -28.86
C SER A 25 11.00 29.63 -28.85
N LEU A 26 12.15 29.78 -28.20
CA LEU A 26 13.10 30.87 -28.39
C LEU A 26 13.78 30.67 -29.76
N THR A 27 13.41 31.47 -30.76
CA THR A 27 14.03 31.41 -32.09
C THR A 27 15.37 32.15 -32.08
N LEU A 28 16.48 31.41 -31.99
CA LEU A 28 17.80 31.91 -32.40
C LEU A 28 18.19 31.21 -33.71
N ALA A 29 18.18 31.97 -34.80
CA ALA A 29 18.55 31.50 -36.13
C ALA A 29 20.08 31.39 -36.26
N MET A 30 20.62 30.18 -36.35
CA MET A 30 21.88 29.90 -37.04
C MET A 30 21.80 28.55 -37.78
N GLY A 31 22.33 28.53 -39.00
CA GLY A 31 21.97 27.63 -40.09
C GLY A 31 22.28 26.14 -39.90
N ALA A 32 21.37 25.31 -40.41
CA ALA A 32 21.50 23.86 -40.45
C ALA A 32 22.07 23.38 -41.80
N SER A 33 23.17 22.63 -41.73
CA SER A 33 23.47 21.55 -42.67
C SER A 33 22.62 20.33 -42.31
N PRO A 34 22.26 19.45 -43.28
CA PRO A 34 21.44 18.28 -43.00
C PRO A 34 22.29 17.18 -42.36
N LEU A 35 22.16 17.02 -41.05
CA LEU A 35 22.63 15.84 -40.32
C LEU A 35 21.45 14.91 -40.09
N MET A 36 21.65 13.67 -40.53
CA MET A 36 20.87 12.45 -40.31
C MET A 36 19.77 12.56 -39.25
N ALA A 37 18.51 12.41 -39.68
CA ALA A 37 17.39 12.07 -38.80
C ALA A 37 17.58 10.62 -38.33
N GLY A 38 18.42 10.43 -37.32
CA GLY A 38 18.47 9.20 -36.53
C GLY A 38 17.35 9.23 -35.49
N ASN A 39 16.60 8.14 -35.43
CA ASN A 39 15.57 7.79 -34.44
C ASN A 39 15.74 8.51 -33.09
N MET A 40 14.88 9.50 -32.79
CA MET A 40 14.79 10.15 -31.48
C MET A 40 13.80 9.46 -30.53
N ASP A 41 13.22 8.32 -30.91
CA ASP A 41 12.24 7.58 -30.07
C ASP A 41 12.91 6.67 -29.01
N ALA A 42 14.24 6.62 -28.94
CA ALA A 42 14.97 5.84 -27.92
C ALA A 42 15.31 6.66 -26.66
N ILE A 43 14.54 7.71 -26.35
CA ILE A 43 14.88 8.72 -25.36
C ILE A 43 13.95 8.61 -24.13
N PHE A 44 14.50 8.03 -23.05
CA PHE A 44 14.02 8.01 -21.64
C PHE A 44 12.84 7.09 -21.25
N THR A 45 12.92 5.79 -21.50
CA THR A 45 12.24 4.84 -20.60
C THR A 45 13.12 4.65 -19.36
N ALA A 46 12.57 4.86 -18.17
CA ALA A 46 13.25 4.51 -16.92
C ALA A 46 13.72 3.04 -16.98
N PRO A 47 14.88 2.70 -16.37
CA PRO A 47 15.28 1.31 -16.29
C PRO A 47 14.17 0.49 -15.62
N PRO A 48 13.88 -0.73 -16.11
CA PRO A 48 12.92 -1.61 -15.46
C PRO A 48 13.25 -1.80 -13.98
N THR A 49 12.23 -1.73 -13.15
CA THR A 49 12.23 -2.06 -11.73
C THR A 49 11.87 -3.54 -11.53
N THR A 50 12.00 -4.06 -10.32
CA THR A 50 11.53 -5.44 -10.00
C THR A 50 10.07 -5.64 -10.41
N CYS A 51 9.21 -4.65 -10.16
CA CYS A 51 7.78 -4.75 -10.44
C CYS A 51 7.39 -4.71 -11.92
N ASP A 52 8.37 -4.59 -12.81
CA ASP A 52 8.15 -4.68 -14.26
C ASP A 52 8.21 -6.13 -14.80
N TYR A 53 8.47 -7.12 -13.93
CA TYR A 53 8.66 -8.52 -14.29
C TYR A 53 7.76 -9.44 -13.47
N ILE A 54 7.52 -10.62 -14.03
CA ILE A 54 7.04 -11.79 -13.28
C ILE A 54 8.28 -12.58 -12.87
N TYR A 55 8.33 -13.02 -11.63
CA TYR A 55 9.36 -13.92 -11.13
C TYR A 55 8.78 -15.32 -11.00
N GLY A 56 9.63 -16.33 -11.12
CA GLY A 56 9.21 -17.68 -10.87
C GLY A 56 10.37 -18.57 -10.50
N VAL A 57 10.06 -19.80 -10.13
CA VAL A 57 11.05 -20.82 -9.79
C VAL A 57 10.82 -22.04 -10.65
N ASN A 58 11.91 -22.64 -11.12
CA ASN A 58 11.93 -23.97 -11.73
C ASN A 58 12.84 -24.84 -10.91
N ASP A 59 12.35 -25.93 -10.34
CA ASP A 59 13.10 -26.84 -9.46
C ASP A 59 13.81 -28.01 -10.21
N ALA A 60 13.56 -28.12 -11.51
CA ALA A 60 14.10 -29.16 -12.38
C ALA A 60 13.73 -30.60 -11.94
N LEU A 61 12.44 -30.81 -11.65
CA LEU A 61 11.75 -32.08 -11.37
C LEU A 61 11.88 -32.60 -9.94
N LEU A 62 12.67 -31.94 -9.08
CA LEU A 62 12.82 -32.44 -7.73
C LEU A 62 13.24 -31.42 -6.68
N ASN A 63 14.36 -30.70 -6.87
CA ASN A 63 14.93 -29.84 -5.81
C ASN A 63 16.05 -28.87 -6.22
N ASP A 64 16.40 -28.77 -7.51
CA ASP A 64 17.46 -27.88 -8.02
C ASP A 64 16.85 -26.58 -8.54
N SER A 65 16.67 -25.60 -7.65
CA SER A 65 15.92 -24.39 -7.96
C SER A 65 16.68 -23.36 -8.79
N GLN A 66 16.14 -23.03 -9.94
CA GLN A 66 16.54 -21.92 -10.80
C GLN A 66 15.53 -20.78 -10.69
N ILE A 67 15.98 -19.61 -10.26
CA ILE A 67 15.13 -18.41 -10.26
C ILE A 67 15.05 -17.85 -11.68
N LEU A 68 13.83 -17.54 -12.10
CA LEU A 68 13.47 -17.03 -13.41
C LEU A 68 12.92 -15.61 -13.31
N ARG A 69 13.14 -14.85 -14.38
CA ARG A 69 12.53 -13.55 -14.64
C ARG A 69 11.84 -13.60 -16.00
N ILE A 70 10.58 -13.20 -16.05
CA ILE A 70 9.73 -13.24 -17.24
C ILE A 70 9.29 -11.81 -17.55
N ASP A 71 9.56 -11.34 -18.77
CA ASP A 71 9.21 -9.97 -19.19
C ASP A 71 7.87 -9.95 -19.95
N PRO A 72 6.75 -9.54 -19.32
CA PRO A 72 5.44 -9.51 -19.96
C PRO A 72 5.38 -8.52 -21.13
N ARG A 73 6.29 -7.54 -21.19
CA ARG A 73 6.33 -6.52 -22.26
C ARG A 73 7.14 -6.97 -23.46
N ASN A 74 7.98 -7.99 -23.28
CA ASN A 74 8.82 -8.56 -24.32
C ASN A 74 8.42 -10.00 -24.62
N ASN A 75 7.12 -10.20 -24.87
CA ASN A 75 6.58 -11.48 -25.30
C ASN A 75 6.90 -12.63 -24.32
N TYR A 76 6.86 -12.32 -23.02
CA TYR A 76 7.09 -13.27 -21.91
C TYR A 76 8.45 -13.97 -22.03
N GLN A 77 9.46 -13.25 -22.52
CA GLN A 77 10.81 -13.78 -22.58
C GLN A 77 11.27 -14.17 -21.17
N ILE A 78 11.68 -15.42 -21.01
CA ILE A 78 12.23 -15.98 -19.77
C ILE A 78 13.75 -15.81 -19.76
N GLU A 79 14.27 -15.32 -18.64
CA GLU A 79 15.69 -15.17 -18.35
C GLU A 79 16.00 -15.81 -16.99
N GLN A 80 17.11 -16.54 -16.90
CA GLN A 80 17.64 -16.98 -15.61
C GLN A 80 18.25 -15.79 -14.88
N ILE A 81 17.92 -15.63 -13.61
CA ILE A 81 18.65 -14.71 -12.74
C ILE A 81 19.49 -15.54 -11.78
N GLY A 82 20.81 -15.38 -11.88
CA GLY A 82 21.73 -16.08 -11.00
C GLY A 82 22.06 -17.53 -11.35
N PRO A 83 22.82 -18.20 -10.47
CA PRO A 83 23.10 -19.62 -10.58
C PRO A 83 21.88 -20.47 -10.20
N THR A 84 21.87 -21.73 -10.62
CA THR A 84 21.00 -22.77 -10.06
C THR A 84 21.40 -23.07 -8.61
N HIS A 85 20.41 -23.14 -7.72
CA HIS A 85 20.56 -23.42 -6.30
C HIS A 85 20.31 -24.91 -6.03
N TYR A 86 21.39 -25.69 -6.10
CA TYR A 86 21.30 -27.15 -6.02
C TYR A 86 20.78 -27.66 -4.67
N GLY A 87 19.71 -28.46 -4.70
CA GLY A 87 19.08 -29.07 -3.52
C GLY A 87 18.42 -28.11 -2.55
N TYR A 88 18.01 -26.92 -3.01
CA TYR A 88 17.31 -25.92 -2.20
C TYR A 88 15.80 -26.08 -2.19
N ASP A 89 15.24 -26.73 -3.22
CA ASP A 89 13.84 -27.14 -3.22
C ASP A 89 12.87 -25.97 -2.97
N ILE A 90 13.11 -24.84 -3.63
CA ILE A 90 12.25 -23.66 -3.52
C ILE A 90 10.97 -23.93 -4.32
N GLU A 91 9.89 -24.20 -3.60
CA GLU A 91 8.56 -24.47 -4.16
C GLU A 91 7.73 -23.19 -4.21
N ALA A 92 7.80 -22.35 -3.17
CA ALA A 92 7.01 -21.13 -3.07
C ALA A 92 7.81 -19.86 -3.36
N LEU A 93 7.20 -18.86 -4.02
CA LEU A 93 7.78 -17.53 -4.22
C LEU A 93 6.71 -16.46 -4.33
N ASP A 94 6.95 -15.28 -3.74
CA ASP A 94 6.17 -14.08 -4.08
C ASP A 94 6.98 -12.78 -3.97
N VAL A 95 6.48 -11.71 -4.58
CA VAL A 95 7.08 -10.38 -4.69
C VAL A 95 6.20 -9.33 -3.99
N SER A 96 6.76 -8.68 -2.97
CA SER A 96 6.09 -7.57 -2.30
C SER A 96 5.86 -6.38 -3.24
N ALA A 97 4.91 -5.50 -2.89
CA ALA A 97 4.66 -4.24 -3.62
C ALA A 97 5.90 -3.32 -3.74
N THR A 98 6.92 -3.52 -2.89
CA THR A 98 8.18 -2.76 -2.92
C THR A 98 9.28 -3.42 -3.76
N GLY A 99 9.01 -4.60 -4.34
CA GLY A 99 9.96 -5.37 -5.14
C GLY A 99 10.93 -6.23 -4.32
N GLU A 100 10.66 -6.46 -3.02
CA GLU A 100 11.34 -7.51 -2.28
C GLU A 100 10.76 -8.88 -2.64
N ILE A 101 11.61 -9.85 -2.92
CA ILE A 101 11.23 -11.23 -3.29
C ILE A 101 11.56 -12.17 -2.13
N TYR A 102 10.60 -13.02 -1.78
CA TYR A 102 10.77 -14.08 -0.80
C TYR A 102 10.42 -15.41 -1.43
N GLY A 103 11.14 -16.46 -1.04
CA GLY A 103 10.82 -17.83 -1.40
C GLY A 103 10.89 -18.75 -0.20
N ALA A 104 10.19 -19.88 -0.26
CA ALA A 104 10.26 -20.90 0.77
C ALA A 104 10.50 -22.27 0.15
N SER A 105 11.12 -23.17 0.93
CA SER A 105 11.45 -24.50 0.44
C SER A 105 10.42 -25.57 0.82
N GLY A 106 10.27 -26.57 -0.03
CA GLY A 106 9.54 -27.80 0.21
C GLY A 106 10.27 -28.77 1.15
N ASP A 107 9.93 -30.06 1.04
CA ASP A 107 10.47 -31.14 1.88
C ASP A 107 11.68 -31.91 1.29
N ASN A 108 12.00 -31.70 0.01
CA ASN A 108 12.96 -32.45 -0.81
C ASN A 108 14.37 -31.82 -0.84
N THR A 109 14.63 -30.84 0.03
CA THR A 109 15.94 -30.22 0.25
C THR A 109 17.10 -31.22 0.47
N ALA A 110 18.26 -30.97 -0.15
CA ALA A 110 19.46 -31.80 0.03
C ALA A 110 20.02 -31.76 1.47
N ASP A 111 19.85 -30.62 2.14
CA ASP A 111 20.00 -30.50 3.58
C ASP A 111 18.61 -30.58 4.22
N VAL A 112 18.19 -31.77 4.61
CA VAL A 112 16.88 -32.05 5.23
C VAL A 112 16.54 -31.19 6.46
N THR A 113 17.52 -30.49 7.05
CA THR A 113 17.25 -29.53 8.13
C THR A 113 16.72 -28.19 7.64
N LYS A 114 16.75 -27.97 6.32
CA LYS A 114 16.29 -26.78 5.62
C LYS A 114 14.93 -26.92 4.98
N ALA A 115 14.28 -28.07 5.09
CA ALA A 115 12.89 -28.25 4.70
C ALA A 115 12.00 -27.17 5.35
N GLY A 116 11.14 -26.52 4.58
CA GLY A 116 10.31 -25.41 5.06
C GLY A 116 11.08 -24.19 5.54
N TYR A 117 12.23 -23.85 4.96
CA TYR A 117 12.97 -22.60 5.24
C TYR A 117 12.43 -21.43 4.44
N LEU A 118 12.56 -20.22 5.00
CA LEU A 118 12.30 -18.97 4.29
C LEU A 118 13.61 -18.31 3.84
N TYR A 119 13.60 -17.80 2.61
CA TYR A 119 14.72 -17.13 1.96
C TYR A 119 14.29 -15.76 1.43
N LYS A 120 15.22 -14.81 1.44
CA LYS A 120 15.12 -13.58 0.64
C LYS A 120 15.88 -13.79 -0.66
N ILE A 121 15.28 -13.40 -1.78
CA ILE A 121 15.86 -13.56 -3.12
C ILE A 121 16.27 -12.19 -3.65
N ASP A 122 17.49 -12.06 -4.13
CA ASP A 122 17.95 -10.84 -4.78
C ASP A 122 17.39 -10.77 -6.22
N PRO A 123 16.60 -9.73 -6.56
CA PRO A 123 15.91 -9.65 -7.85
C PRO A 123 16.83 -9.40 -9.06
N VAL A 124 18.11 -9.11 -8.82
CA VAL A 124 19.11 -8.80 -9.86
C VAL A 124 19.94 -10.02 -10.19
N ASN A 125 20.43 -10.73 -9.18
CA ASN A 125 21.35 -11.85 -9.36
C ASN A 125 20.80 -13.20 -8.87
N GLY A 126 19.56 -13.28 -8.40
CA GLY A 126 18.92 -14.51 -7.94
C GLY A 126 19.54 -15.15 -6.71
N ASP A 127 20.47 -14.48 -6.01
CA ASP A 127 21.14 -15.05 -4.83
C ASP A 127 20.12 -15.23 -3.67
N LEU A 128 20.20 -16.38 -2.99
CA LEU A 128 19.39 -16.68 -1.82
C LEU A 128 20.09 -16.21 -0.54
N THR A 129 19.39 -15.44 0.28
CA THR A 129 19.77 -15.11 1.64
C THR A 129 18.85 -15.83 2.61
N GLU A 130 19.39 -16.80 3.37
CA GLU A 130 18.65 -17.52 4.40
C GLU A 130 18.10 -16.56 5.48
N ILE A 131 16.81 -16.65 5.75
CA ILE A 131 16.17 -15.98 6.89
C ILE A 131 16.08 -16.96 8.06
N GLY A 132 15.63 -18.19 7.80
CA GLY A 132 15.63 -19.28 8.78
C GLY A 132 14.45 -20.24 8.65
N PRO A 133 14.31 -21.21 9.58
CA PRO A 133 13.19 -22.14 9.60
C PRO A 133 11.87 -21.43 9.84
N THR A 134 10.81 -21.88 9.17
CA THR A 134 9.45 -21.33 9.36
C THR A 134 8.73 -21.92 10.56
N GLY A 135 9.15 -23.12 10.97
CA GLY A 135 8.46 -23.95 11.96
C GLY A 135 7.59 -25.04 11.34
N PHE A 136 7.49 -25.06 10.01
CA PHE A 136 6.78 -26.06 9.20
C PHE A 136 7.77 -26.85 8.35
N ALA A 137 7.38 -28.04 7.90
CA ALA A 137 8.27 -28.93 7.16
C ALA A 137 8.42 -28.55 5.69
N GLU A 138 7.41 -27.87 5.15
CA GLU A 138 7.24 -27.65 3.72
C GLU A 138 6.25 -26.50 3.52
N ILE A 139 6.54 -25.64 2.54
CA ILE A 139 5.76 -24.45 2.21
C ILE A 139 5.57 -24.42 0.70
N ASP A 140 4.33 -24.61 0.25
CA ASP A 140 3.99 -24.81 -1.17
C ASP A 140 3.70 -23.47 -1.84
N GLY A 141 2.91 -22.63 -1.14
CA GLY A 141 2.53 -21.29 -1.62
C GLY A 141 3.00 -20.15 -0.72
N LEU A 142 3.25 -19.00 -1.32
CA LEU A 142 3.50 -17.73 -0.64
C LEU A 142 2.70 -16.60 -1.29
N SER A 143 2.18 -15.66 -0.49
CA SER A 143 1.63 -14.44 -1.04
C SER A 143 1.66 -13.26 -0.07
N PHE A 144 2.06 -12.10 -0.58
CA PHE A 144 1.98 -10.81 0.08
C PHE A 144 0.56 -10.26 0.02
N ASN A 145 0.00 -9.95 1.17
CA ASN A 145 -1.24 -9.19 1.23
C ASN A 145 -0.95 -7.74 0.78
N PRO A 146 -1.54 -7.26 -0.32
CA PRO A 146 -1.19 -5.95 -0.86
C PRO A 146 -1.73 -4.79 -0.02
N ALA A 147 -2.69 -5.03 0.89
CA ALA A 147 -3.26 -4.01 1.75
C ALA A 147 -2.36 -3.68 2.97
N ASP A 148 -1.66 -4.66 3.54
CA ASP A 148 -0.84 -4.45 4.75
C ASP A 148 0.63 -4.89 4.60
N GLY A 149 1.02 -5.41 3.43
CA GLY A 149 2.36 -5.89 3.14
C GLY A 149 2.77 -7.14 3.91
N SER A 150 1.84 -7.82 4.58
CA SER A 150 2.16 -9.04 5.33
C SER A 150 2.32 -10.25 4.42
N LEU A 151 3.32 -11.08 4.69
CA LEU A 151 3.55 -12.33 3.95
C LEU A 151 2.74 -13.47 4.58
N TRP A 152 2.05 -14.21 3.72
CA TRP A 152 1.28 -15.41 4.04
C TRP A 152 1.83 -16.58 3.25
N GLY A 153 1.51 -17.79 3.69
CA GLY A 153 1.86 -19.00 2.96
C GLY A 153 0.94 -20.15 3.30
N TRP A 154 1.09 -21.26 2.59
CA TRP A 154 0.49 -22.52 2.94
C TRP A 154 1.57 -23.48 3.37
N ALA A 155 1.38 -24.14 4.51
CA ALA A 155 2.25 -25.22 4.93
C ALA A 155 1.54 -26.54 4.65
N GLN A 156 2.13 -27.39 3.81
CA GLN A 156 1.59 -28.71 3.46
C GLN A 156 1.20 -29.49 4.72
N ASP A 157 0.02 -30.10 4.66
CA ASP A 157 -0.59 -30.86 5.75
C ASP A 157 -0.84 -30.12 7.08
N ALA A 158 -0.53 -28.82 7.16
CA ALA A 158 -0.81 -27.97 8.32
C ALA A 158 -1.95 -26.99 8.05
N GLY A 159 -1.81 -26.16 7.02
CA GLY A 159 -2.78 -25.16 6.63
C GLY A 159 -2.19 -23.77 6.41
N LEU A 160 -3.07 -22.77 6.39
CA LEU A 160 -2.73 -21.37 6.14
C LEU A 160 -1.88 -20.77 7.27
N ILE A 161 -0.76 -20.16 6.93
CA ILE A 161 0.19 -19.54 7.87
C ILE A 161 0.43 -18.06 7.54
N LYS A 162 0.83 -17.28 8.55
CA LYS A 162 1.24 -15.87 8.42
C LYS A 162 2.64 -15.66 9.01
N PHE A 163 3.50 -14.95 8.30
CA PHE A 163 4.88 -14.70 8.69
C PHE A 163 5.03 -13.41 9.51
N ALA A 164 5.96 -13.42 10.47
CA ALA A 164 6.32 -12.25 11.27
C ALA A 164 7.63 -11.61 10.78
N LEU A 165 7.65 -11.08 9.55
CA LEU A 165 8.86 -10.49 8.97
C LEU A 165 9.48 -9.40 9.88
N PRO A 166 10.83 -9.32 9.94
CA PRO A 166 11.81 -10.07 9.16
C PRO A 166 12.19 -11.45 9.74
N SER A 167 11.47 -11.94 10.76
CA SER A 167 11.66 -13.30 11.28
C SER A 167 11.02 -14.32 10.35
N SER A 168 11.65 -15.49 10.21
CA SER A 168 11.12 -16.62 9.43
C SER A 168 9.96 -17.34 10.12
N ILE A 169 9.82 -17.22 11.44
CA ILE A 169 8.80 -17.95 12.19
C ILE A 169 7.39 -17.55 11.74
N ALA A 170 6.61 -18.54 11.31
CA ALA A 170 5.23 -18.37 10.90
C ALA A 170 4.24 -18.83 11.98
N GLN A 171 3.03 -18.27 11.93
CA GLN A 171 1.92 -18.62 12.81
C GLN A 171 0.80 -19.27 12.01
N LEU A 172 0.29 -20.41 12.49
CA LEU A 172 -0.87 -21.07 11.90
C LEU A 172 -2.13 -20.21 12.10
N VAL A 173 -2.78 -19.85 11.00
CA VAL A 173 -4.02 -19.08 10.96
C VAL A 173 -5.23 -19.99 10.85
N ILE A 174 -5.20 -20.92 9.89
CA ILE A 174 -6.22 -21.97 9.72
C ILE A 174 -5.53 -23.32 9.70
N ALA A 175 -5.99 -24.24 10.55
CA ALA A 175 -5.58 -25.63 10.48
C ALA A 175 -6.42 -26.35 9.42
N ARG A 176 -5.79 -26.75 8.32
CA ARG A 176 -6.40 -27.56 7.26
C ARG A 176 -5.31 -28.39 6.59
N PRO A 177 -5.25 -29.70 6.83
CA PRO A 177 -4.34 -30.55 6.08
C PRO A 177 -4.80 -30.68 4.63
N GLY A 178 -3.84 -30.89 3.74
CA GLY A 178 -4.02 -30.88 2.30
C GLY A 178 -2.80 -30.26 1.64
N GLU A 179 -2.66 -30.60 0.36
CA GLU A 179 -1.62 -30.17 -0.56
C GLU A 179 -2.19 -28.98 -1.33
N MET A 180 -1.97 -27.78 -0.78
CA MET A 180 -2.39 -26.56 -1.47
C MET A 180 -1.18 -25.98 -2.15
N GLU A 181 -1.08 -26.23 -3.43
CA GLU A 181 0.08 -25.94 -4.24
C GLU A 181 0.45 -24.47 -4.22
N ASP A 182 -0.53 -23.58 -4.33
CA ASP A 182 -0.23 -22.15 -4.28
C ASP A 182 -1.42 -21.30 -3.81
N LEU A 183 -1.13 -20.04 -3.51
CA LEU A 183 -2.08 -19.04 -3.03
C LEU A 183 -1.75 -17.63 -3.53
N THR A 184 -2.78 -16.82 -3.76
CA THR A 184 -2.60 -15.41 -4.13
C THR A 184 -3.69 -14.52 -3.56
N TRP A 185 -3.33 -13.31 -3.15
CA TRP A 185 -4.29 -12.29 -2.72
C TRP A 185 -4.97 -11.63 -3.91
N ASN A 186 -6.24 -11.27 -3.75
CA ASN A 186 -6.84 -10.28 -4.66
C ASN A 186 -6.18 -8.91 -4.48
N ASN A 187 -6.31 -8.06 -5.50
CA ASN A 187 -5.69 -6.73 -5.53
C ASN A 187 -6.07 -5.84 -4.33
N ASP A 188 -7.23 -6.07 -3.71
CA ASP A 188 -7.69 -5.33 -2.54
C ASP A 188 -7.15 -5.87 -1.19
N GLY A 189 -6.47 -7.03 -1.19
CA GLY A 189 -5.99 -7.71 0.03
C GLY A 189 -7.10 -8.22 0.96
N THR A 190 -8.30 -8.43 0.41
CA THR A 190 -9.51 -8.84 1.16
C THR A 190 -9.81 -10.33 1.05
N ILE A 191 -9.46 -10.95 -0.07
CA ILE A 191 -9.67 -12.39 -0.33
C ILE A 191 -8.33 -12.99 -0.74
N LEU A 192 -7.97 -14.11 -0.11
CA LEU A 192 -6.85 -14.95 -0.50
C LEU A 192 -7.39 -16.19 -1.21
N TYR A 193 -7.00 -16.39 -2.46
CA TYR A 193 -7.32 -17.59 -3.22
C TYR A 193 -6.25 -18.64 -2.97
N VAL A 194 -6.68 -19.90 -2.92
CA VAL A 194 -5.80 -21.06 -2.66
C VAL A 194 -6.23 -22.19 -3.57
N VAL A 195 -5.29 -22.85 -4.23
CA VAL A 195 -5.56 -24.00 -5.09
C VAL A 195 -5.08 -25.30 -4.43
N GLU A 196 -5.86 -26.37 -4.55
CA GLU A 196 -5.56 -27.69 -3.96
C GLU A 196 -5.47 -28.77 -5.03
N ASN A 197 -4.47 -29.63 -4.91
CA ASN A 197 -4.39 -30.90 -5.64
C ASN A 197 -4.99 -32.02 -4.78
N LEU A 198 -6.04 -32.68 -5.27
CA LEU A 198 -6.73 -33.72 -4.51
C LEU A 198 -6.09 -35.09 -4.73
N HIS A 199 -4.99 -35.36 -4.03
CA HIS A 199 -4.42 -36.70 -3.98
C HIS A 199 -5.41 -37.69 -3.35
N GLY A 200 -5.79 -38.72 -4.11
CA GLY A 200 -6.90 -39.64 -3.83
C GLY A 200 -6.75 -40.53 -2.59
N GLY A 201 -5.76 -40.27 -1.75
CA GLY A 201 -5.62 -40.84 -0.41
C GLY A 201 -5.78 -39.70 0.59
N SER A 202 -6.67 -39.86 1.56
CA SER A 202 -6.67 -38.98 2.74
C SER A 202 -5.25 -38.90 3.29
N SER A 203 -4.59 -37.74 3.15
CA SER A 203 -3.31 -37.50 3.82
C SER A 203 -3.55 -37.84 5.29
N PRO A 204 -2.84 -38.85 5.85
CA PRO A 204 -3.22 -39.47 7.11
C PRO A 204 -3.08 -38.44 8.22
N SER A 205 -4.17 -37.77 8.63
CA SER A 205 -4.24 -36.69 9.63
C SER A 205 -2.97 -36.59 10.49
N ILE A 206 -1.95 -35.88 9.99
CA ILE A 206 -0.65 -35.87 10.64
C ILE A 206 -0.82 -34.98 11.86
N SER A 207 -0.64 -35.55 13.05
CA SER A 207 -0.51 -34.75 14.25
C SER A 207 0.84 -34.06 14.20
N TYR A 208 0.85 -32.80 13.77
CA TYR A 208 2.04 -31.95 13.69
C TYR A 208 2.77 -31.96 15.04
N THR A 209 3.90 -32.65 15.11
CA THR A 209 4.94 -32.40 16.11
C THR A 209 6.10 -31.77 15.38
N ALA A 210 6.40 -30.51 15.71
CA ALA A 210 7.50 -29.74 15.12
C ALA A 210 8.76 -30.61 14.95
N GLY A 211 9.23 -30.76 13.71
CA GLY A 211 10.46 -31.46 13.35
C GLY A 211 10.33 -32.88 12.79
N MET A 212 9.21 -33.25 12.14
CA MET A 212 9.18 -34.45 11.29
C MET A 212 9.07 -34.04 9.82
N ALA A 213 9.92 -34.65 8.99
CA ALA A 213 9.72 -34.73 7.55
C ALA A 213 8.38 -35.42 7.28
N THR A 214 7.64 -34.87 6.34
CA THR A 214 6.46 -35.44 5.67
C THR A 214 6.74 -36.89 5.26
N LEU A 215 5.70 -37.71 5.31
CA LEU A 215 5.76 -39.07 4.77
C LEU A 215 5.74 -38.94 3.24
N PRO A 216 6.51 -39.76 2.49
CA PRO A 216 6.52 -39.67 1.03
C PRO A 216 5.10 -39.75 0.47
N GLU A 217 4.74 -38.77 -0.35
CA GLU A 217 3.51 -38.62 -1.14
C GLU A 217 3.09 -39.99 -1.71
N PRO A 218 1.97 -40.58 -1.27
CA PRO A 218 1.49 -41.86 -1.76
C PRO A 218 0.70 -41.65 -3.07
N GLY A 219 1.36 -41.14 -4.11
CA GLY A 219 0.69 -40.75 -5.35
C GLY A 219 1.66 -40.67 -6.51
N GLY A 220 1.11 -40.53 -7.71
CA GLY A 220 1.81 -39.83 -8.77
C GLY A 220 0.81 -38.79 -9.25
N ASP A 221 1.28 -37.58 -9.48
CA ASP A 221 0.49 -36.34 -9.37
C ASP A 221 -0.34 -36.06 -10.64
N ASN A 222 -0.33 -37.06 -11.52
CA ASN A 222 -0.91 -36.99 -12.84
C ASN A 222 -2.43 -37.26 -12.80
N ASN A 223 -3.22 -36.23 -13.12
CA ASN A 223 -4.70 -36.25 -13.28
C ASN A 223 -5.47 -36.38 -11.96
N VAL A 224 -5.04 -35.67 -10.93
CA VAL A 224 -5.82 -35.52 -9.70
C VAL A 224 -6.91 -34.46 -9.92
N PRO A 225 -8.08 -34.54 -9.26
CA PRO A 225 -9.03 -33.44 -9.27
C PRO A 225 -8.45 -32.25 -8.49
N HIS A 226 -8.92 -31.04 -8.79
CA HIS A 226 -8.46 -29.84 -8.10
C HIS A 226 -9.62 -29.00 -7.59
N GLU A 227 -9.37 -28.27 -6.52
CA GLU A 227 -10.32 -27.38 -5.86
C GLU A 227 -9.72 -25.96 -5.74
N LEU A 228 -10.57 -24.94 -5.88
CA LEU A 228 -10.20 -23.55 -5.61
C LEU A 228 -10.96 -23.07 -4.39
N PHE A 229 -10.23 -22.46 -3.46
CA PHE A 229 -10.75 -21.89 -2.23
C PHE A 229 -10.61 -20.37 -2.23
N ALA A 230 -11.46 -19.72 -1.44
CA ALA A 230 -11.37 -18.31 -1.09
C ALA A 230 -11.41 -18.16 0.43
N TYR A 231 -10.32 -17.63 0.99
CA TYR A 231 -10.22 -17.20 2.37
C TYR A 231 -10.60 -15.72 2.49
N ASP A 232 -11.66 -15.45 3.26
CA ASP A 232 -12.10 -14.09 3.57
C ASP A 232 -11.50 -13.65 4.91
N VAL A 233 -10.68 -12.59 4.87
CA VAL A 233 -9.96 -12.09 6.05
C VAL A 233 -10.89 -11.45 7.09
N LEU A 234 -12.05 -10.93 6.68
CA LEU A 234 -13.01 -10.29 7.57
C LEU A 234 -13.81 -11.32 8.35
N THR A 235 -14.20 -12.42 7.70
CA THR A 235 -14.94 -13.50 8.35
C THR A 235 -14.05 -14.58 8.96
N ASN A 236 -12.76 -14.60 8.58
CA ASN A 236 -11.80 -15.65 8.91
C ASN A 236 -12.32 -17.05 8.52
N THR A 237 -12.81 -17.17 7.28
CA THR A 237 -13.36 -18.43 6.76
C THR A 237 -12.76 -18.78 5.41
N LEU A 238 -12.30 -20.02 5.26
CA LEU A 238 -11.90 -20.62 3.99
C LEU A 238 -13.12 -21.36 3.41
N ASN A 239 -13.53 -20.97 2.20
CA ASN A 239 -14.66 -21.58 1.51
C ASN A 239 -14.20 -22.13 0.17
N GLU A 240 -14.59 -23.36 -0.15
CA GLU A 240 -14.47 -23.91 -1.49
C GLU A 240 -15.39 -23.11 -2.43
N ILE A 241 -14.84 -22.58 -3.52
CA ILE A 241 -15.58 -21.78 -4.49
C ILE A 241 -15.70 -22.49 -5.85
N CYS A 242 -14.77 -23.37 -6.17
CA CYS A 242 -14.82 -24.20 -7.37
C CYS A 242 -14.40 -25.64 -7.05
N HIS A 243 -15.21 -26.61 -7.50
CA HIS A 243 -15.00 -28.05 -7.28
C HIS A 243 -14.71 -28.76 -8.61
N ASN A 244 -13.75 -29.69 -8.63
CA ASN A 244 -13.36 -30.45 -9.82
C ASN A 244 -13.17 -29.55 -11.05
N VAL A 245 -12.68 -28.35 -10.82
CA VAL A 245 -12.62 -27.29 -11.84
C VAL A 245 -11.75 -27.71 -13.02
N ILE A 246 -10.81 -28.61 -12.71
CA ILE A 246 -9.61 -28.89 -13.48
C ILE A 246 -9.50 -30.40 -13.77
N GLY A 247 -10.60 -31.16 -13.74
CA GLY A 247 -10.58 -32.64 -13.84
C GLY A 247 -10.00 -33.27 -15.12
N SER A 248 -9.32 -32.51 -15.98
CA SER A 248 -8.54 -32.98 -17.12
C SER A 248 -7.23 -32.22 -17.37
N LEU A 249 -6.87 -31.23 -16.55
CA LEU A 249 -5.52 -30.68 -16.59
C LEU A 249 -4.63 -31.54 -15.67
N GLY A 250 -3.32 -31.46 -15.83
CA GLY A 250 -2.41 -32.06 -14.84
C GLY A 250 -2.26 -31.15 -13.64
N GLU A 251 -1.26 -31.47 -12.84
CA GLU A 251 -0.83 -30.77 -11.63
C GLU A 251 -0.76 -29.26 -11.82
N ILE A 252 -1.32 -28.53 -10.85
CA ILE A 252 -1.26 -27.07 -10.80
C ILE A 252 -0.13 -26.76 -9.86
N GLU A 253 0.83 -25.97 -10.32
CA GLU A 253 1.98 -25.64 -9.49
C GLU A 253 1.90 -24.19 -8.99
N ALA A 254 1.35 -23.28 -9.81
CA ALA A 254 1.37 -21.86 -9.51
C ALA A 254 -0.02 -21.21 -9.62
N LEU A 255 -0.28 -20.22 -8.77
CA LEU A 255 -1.48 -19.40 -8.76
C LEU A 255 -1.12 -17.95 -8.45
N GLU A 256 -1.44 -17.02 -9.35
CA GLU A 256 -1.13 -15.62 -9.17
C GLU A 256 -2.26 -14.68 -9.61
N MET A 257 -2.41 -13.54 -8.95
CA MET A 257 -3.35 -12.48 -9.30
C MET A 257 -2.70 -11.46 -10.24
N ALA A 258 -3.25 -11.33 -11.44
CA ALA A 258 -2.84 -10.30 -12.38
C ALA A 258 -3.34 -8.90 -11.97
N GLU A 259 -2.67 -7.86 -12.48
CA GLU A 259 -3.03 -6.46 -12.26
C GLU A 259 -4.49 -6.13 -12.66
N ASP A 260 -5.02 -6.81 -13.68
CA ASP A 260 -6.41 -6.62 -14.14
C ASP A 260 -7.45 -7.37 -13.28
N GLY A 261 -7.02 -8.07 -12.24
CA GLY A 261 -7.86 -8.84 -11.33
C GLY A 261 -8.17 -10.27 -11.80
N SER A 262 -7.54 -10.73 -12.89
CA SER A 262 -7.63 -12.12 -13.34
C SER A 262 -6.75 -13.03 -12.49
N LEU A 263 -7.27 -14.19 -12.07
CA LEU A 263 -6.44 -15.26 -11.51
C LEU A 263 -5.75 -16.01 -12.64
N VAL A 264 -4.44 -16.07 -12.60
CA VAL A 264 -3.54 -16.80 -13.51
C VAL A 264 -3.09 -18.07 -12.80
N LEU A 265 -3.05 -19.17 -13.53
CA LEU A 265 -2.59 -20.47 -13.03
C LEU A 265 -1.52 -21.05 -13.94
N GLY A 266 -0.50 -21.66 -13.35
CA GLY A 266 0.50 -22.51 -14.01
C GLY A 266 0.17 -23.97 -13.74
N TYR A 267 0.17 -24.80 -14.79
CA TYR A 267 -0.09 -26.24 -14.64
C TYR A 267 0.61 -27.06 -15.71
N HIS A 268 0.82 -28.34 -15.41
CA HIS A 268 1.35 -29.32 -16.35
C HIS A 268 0.24 -29.93 -17.19
N ASN A 269 0.36 -29.89 -18.53
CA ASN A 269 -0.56 -30.63 -19.38
C ASN A 269 -0.18 -32.13 -19.45
N SER A 270 -1.02 -32.95 -20.10
CA SER A 270 -0.80 -34.40 -20.29
C SER A 270 0.55 -34.85 -20.91
N ASN A 271 1.37 -33.92 -21.40
CA ASN A 271 2.73 -34.19 -21.90
C ASN A 271 3.82 -33.59 -20.99
N ASN A 272 3.50 -33.26 -19.73
CA ASN A 272 4.37 -32.58 -18.78
C ASN A 272 4.95 -31.29 -19.35
N LYS A 273 4.08 -30.42 -19.89
CA LYS A 273 4.51 -29.09 -20.34
C LYS A 273 3.73 -28.03 -19.60
N PRO A 274 4.42 -26.96 -19.16
CA PRO A 274 3.78 -25.90 -18.42
C PRO A 274 2.84 -25.13 -19.35
N ILE A 275 1.65 -24.84 -18.85
CA ILE A 275 0.66 -24.01 -19.50
C ILE A 275 0.24 -22.93 -18.50
N LEU A 276 0.19 -21.68 -18.98
CA LEU A 276 -0.51 -20.61 -18.27
C LEU A 276 -1.97 -20.54 -18.74
N ALA A 277 -2.89 -20.44 -17.80
CA ALA A 277 -4.29 -20.15 -18.06
C ALA A 277 -4.81 -19.10 -17.08
N THR A 278 -6.01 -18.60 -17.34
CA THR A 278 -6.77 -17.84 -16.33
C THR A 278 -7.95 -18.64 -15.83
N ILE A 279 -8.33 -18.43 -14.57
CA ILE A 279 -9.54 -18.96 -13.95
C ILE A 279 -10.44 -17.82 -13.48
N ASP A 280 -11.72 -17.88 -13.83
CA ASP A 280 -12.73 -16.99 -13.26
C ASP A 280 -13.24 -17.61 -11.95
N PRO A 281 -13.01 -17.00 -10.77
CA PRO A 281 -13.40 -17.58 -9.48
C PRO A 281 -14.92 -17.64 -9.25
N VAL A 282 -15.71 -16.95 -10.08
CA VAL A 282 -17.19 -16.95 -9.99
C VAL A 282 -17.78 -18.04 -10.88
N THR A 283 -17.29 -18.15 -12.11
CA THR A 283 -17.83 -19.12 -13.09
C THR A 283 -17.04 -20.43 -13.12
N CYS A 284 -15.87 -20.45 -12.49
CA CYS A 284 -14.94 -21.56 -12.49
C CYS A 284 -14.48 -21.94 -13.91
N ALA A 285 -14.55 -20.98 -14.85
CA ALA A 285 -14.18 -21.19 -16.23
C ALA A 285 -12.67 -20.98 -16.41
N ILE A 286 -12.01 -21.96 -17.01
CA ILE A 286 -10.58 -21.88 -17.33
C ILE A 286 -10.40 -21.52 -18.79
N THR A 287 -9.61 -20.50 -19.03
CA THR A 287 -9.26 -20.05 -20.37
C THR A 287 -7.75 -20.17 -20.53
N PRO A 288 -7.25 -21.16 -21.29
CA PRO A 288 -5.84 -21.20 -21.66
C PRO A 288 -5.46 -19.87 -22.28
N ILE A 289 -4.32 -19.32 -21.88
CA ILE A 289 -3.80 -18.10 -22.49
C ILE A 289 -3.28 -18.52 -23.88
N ALA A 290 -4.18 -18.43 -24.85
CA ALA A 290 -4.09 -19.10 -26.16
C ALA A 290 -3.09 -18.48 -27.14
N ASP A 291 -2.26 -17.53 -26.67
CA ASP A 291 -1.25 -16.93 -27.51
C ASP A 291 0.00 -17.82 -27.50
N PRO A 292 0.40 -18.39 -28.66
CA PRO A 292 1.54 -19.29 -28.73
C PRO A 292 2.88 -18.64 -28.38
N SER A 293 2.92 -17.32 -28.18
CA SER A 293 4.05 -16.62 -27.58
C SER A 293 4.27 -16.88 -26.08
N TYR A 294 3.24 -17.34 -25.36
CA TYR A 294 3.27 -17.67 -23.93
C TYR A 294 3.56 -19.15 -23.68
N HIS A 295 3.61 -19.95 -24.75
CA HIS A 295 4.20 -21.26 -24.62
C HIS A 295 5.67 -21.04 -24.33
N VAL A 296 6.07 -21.34 -23.09
CA VAL A 296 7.36 -21.96 -22.79
C VAL A 296 7.58 -22.96 -23.93
N THR A 297 8.38 -22.54 -24.91
CA THR A 297 8.44 -23.29 -26.18
C THR A 297 8.89 -24.71 -25.87
N ALA A 298 8.60 -25.69 -26.72
CA ALA A 298 9.01 -27.08 -26.45
C ALA A 298 10.54 -27.26 -26.26
N ASP A 299 11.33 -26.21 -26.53
CA ASP A 299 12.78 -26.13 -26.37
C ASP A 299 13.20 -25.20 -25.21
N ALA A 300 12.25 -24.62 -24.47
CA ALA A 300 12.55 -23.81 -23.30
C ALA A 300 12.97 -24.73 -22.15
N PRO A 301 14.14 -24.50 -21.53
CA PRO A 301 14.75 -25.44 -20.59
C PRO A 301 14.15 -25.41 -19.18
N TYR A 302 12.98 -24.79 -18.99
CA TYR A 302 12.28 -24.66 -17.71
C TYR A 302 10.84 -25.15 -17.87
N ASP A 303 10.66 -26.46 -17.81
CA ASP A 303 9.37 -27.13 -18.00
C ASP A 303 8.64 -27.49 -16.69
N ASP A 304 9.25 -27.18 -15.55
CA ASP A 304 8.67 -27.18 -14.20
C ASP A 304 8.64 -25.76 -13.67
N ILE A 305 7.48 -25.20 -13.34
CA ILE A 305 7.44 -23.90 -12.69
C ILE A 305 6.62 -24.04 -11.43
N GLU A 306 7.31 -24.10 -10.29
CA GLU A 306 6.72 -24.34 -8.97
C GLU A 306 6.01 -23.12 -8.41
N ALA A 307 6.50 -21.92 -8.71
CA ALA A 307 5.85 -20.69 -8.26
C ALA A 307 5.98 -19.56 -9.27
N LEU A 308 5.00 -18.66 -9.20
CA LEU A 308 5.00 -17.37 -9.88
C LEU A 308 4.71 -16.28 -8.88
N GLY A 309 5.46 -15.19 -8.95
CA GLY A 309 5.23 -13.99 -8.15
C GLY A 309 5.28 -12.75 -9.02
N VAL A 310 4.29 -11.87 -8.90
CA VAL A 310 4.31 -10.52 -9.44
C VAL A 310 4.28 -9.51 -8.31
N CYS A 311 4.83 -8.32 -8.52
CA CYS A 311 4.54 -7.26 -7.57
C CYS A 311 3.03 -7.06 -7.53
N ALA A 312 2.44 -7.32 -6.37
CA ALA A 312 1.02 -7.10 -6.21
C ALA A 312 0.69 -5.64 -6.60
N PRO A 313 -0.34 -5.43 -7.44
CA PRO A 313 -0.71 -4.09 -7.86
C PRO A 313 -1.03 -3.28 -6.62
N CYS A 314 -0.55 -2.03 -6.60
CA CYS A 314 -0.85 -1.12 -5.51
C CYS A 314 -2.39 -1.03 -5.37
N PRO A 315 -3.02 -1.52 -4.28
CA PRO A 315 -4.48 -1.63 -4.18
C PRO A 315 -5.16 -0.28 -4.39
N ASN A 316 -4.45 0.77 -3.97
CA ASN A 316 -4.81 2.15 -4.14
C ASN A 316 -3.54 2.87 -4.61
N PRO A 317 -3.23 2.98 -5.92
CA PRO A 317 -2.22 3.94 -6.33
C PRO A 317 -2.60 5.28 -5.69
N PRO A 318 -1.65 6.03 -5.13
CA PRO A 318 -1.97 7.19 -4.32
C PRO A 318 -2.98 8.06 -5.06
N SER A 319 -4.14 8.25 -4.45
CA SER A 319 -5.20 9.04 -5.07
C SER A 319 -4.61 10.41 -5.35
N THR A 320 -4.49 10.74 -6.65
CA THR A 320 -4.11 12.09 -7.06
C THR A 320 -5.26 13.08 -6.83
N GLU A 321 -6.41 12.60 -6.35
CA GLU A 321 -7.51 13.42 -5.89
C GLU A 321 -7.28 13.87 -4.43
N TRP A 322 -8.00 14.91 -4.05
CA TRP A 322 -7.97 15.41 -2.67
C TRP A 322 -8.95 14.62 -1.81
N GLU A 323 -8.47 14.13 -0.68
CA GLU A 323 -9.29 13.64 0.42
C GLU A 323 -9.63 14.81 1.34
N TYR A 324 -10.89 14.94 1.75
CA TYR A 324 -11.38 16.08 2.52
C TYR A 324 -12.00 15.63 3.84
N ALA A 325 -11.64 16.30 4.92
CA ALA A 325 -12.22 16.15 6.24
C ALA A 325 -12.93 17.46 6.63
N LYS A 326 -14.22 17.36 6.94
CA LYS A 326 -15.09 18.51 7.27
C LYS A 326 -15.29 18.65 8.76
N ASP A 327 -14.89 19.79 9.29
CA ASP A 327 -15.07 20.10 10.70
C ASP A 327 -16.51 20.51 11.07
N SER A 328 -16.77 20.65 12.37
CA SER A 328 -17.99 21.24 12.89
C SER A 328 -17.87 22.77 12.99
N PHE A 329 -18.35 23.52 11.99
CA PHE A 329 -18.10 24.96 11.71
C PHE A 329 -18.44 26.01 12.80
N LYS A 330 -18.84 25.59 14.01
CA LYS A 330 -19.22 26.46 15.13
C LYS A 330 -18.84 25.85 16.49
N ASP A 331 -17.89 24.93 16.53
CA ASP A 331 -17.45 24.33 17.78
C ASP A 331 -16.14 24.92 18.30
N ALA A 332 -15.55 25.90 17.62
CA ALA A 332 -14.50 26.68 18.24
C ALA A 332 -15.02 27.43 19.47
N THR A 333 -14.31 27.26 20.57
CA THR A 333 -14.60 27.97 21.81
C THR A 333 -13.90 29.32 21.84
N GLY A 334 -14.58 30.36 22.31
CA GLY A 334 -13.99 31.71 22.44
C GLY A 334 -14.18 32.58 21.21
N TYR A 335 -13.25 32.55 20.26
CA TYR A 335 -13.20 33.50 19.13
C TYR A 335 -13.38 32.80 17.78
N PRO A 336 -14.14 33.39 16.83
CA PRO A 336 -14.27 32.84 15.47
C PRO A 336 -12.95 32.72 14.70
N ALA A 337 -11.89 33.41 15.13
CA ALA A 337 -10.57 33.30 14.53
C ALA A 337 -9.92 31.92 14.79
N LEU A 338 -10.34 31.23 15.86
CA LEU A 338 -9.79 29.93 16.27
C LEU A 338 -10.46 28.76 15.54
N GLU A 339 -11.50 29.03 14.73
CA GLU A 339 -12.25 28.00 14.03
C GLU A 339 -11.44 27.37 12.89
N ILE A 340 -11.42 26.04 12.87
CA ILE A 340 -10.93 25.22 11.76
C ILE A 340 -12.16 24.70 11.02
N TYR A 341 -12.16 24.80 9.70
CA TYR A 341 -13.34 24.47 8.89
C TYR A 341 -13.15 23.19 8.10
N GLY A 342 -11.90 22.87 7.74
CA GLY A 342 -11.62 21.68 6.98
C GLY A 342 -10.14 21.46 6.76
N MET A 343 -9.82 20.21 6.49
CA MET A 343 -8.50 19.73 6.14
C MET A 343 -8.62 18.92 4.86
N ALA A 344 -7.60 18.97 4.02
CA ALA A 344 -7.51 18.09 2.88
C ALA A 344 -6.10 17.54 2.74
N ILE A 345 -5.98 16.28 2.31
CA ILE A 345 -4.72 15.62 2.03
C ILE A 345 -4.76 15.11 0.60
N LYS A 346 -3.62 15.17 -0.08
CA LYS A 346 -3.41 14.61 -1.40
C LYS A 346 -2.00 14.04 -1.49
N GLN A 347 -1.83 12.96 -2.23
CA GLN A 347 -0.52 12.37 -2.50
C GLN A 347 -0.20 12.43 -3.99
N GLU A 348 1.03 12.84 -4.33
CA GLU A 348 1.59 12.79 -5.68
C GLU A 348 2.95 12.09 -5.62
N GLY A 349 2.99 10.78 -5.92
CA GLY A 349 4.17 9.94 -5.69
C GLY A 349 4.53 9.94 -4.20
N ASP A 350 5.78 10.26 -3.86
CA ASP A 350 6.22 10.41 -2.46
C ASP A 350 5.89 11.78 -1.85
N THR A 351 5.29 12.70 -2.61
CA THR A 351 4.96 14.03 -2.08
C THR A 351 3.57 14.00 -1.45
N LEU A 352 3.51 14.26 -0.15
CA LEU A 352 2.26 14.55 0.55
C LEU A 352 2.01 16.05 0.54
N ILE A 353 0.76 16.42 0.30
CA ILE A 353 0.28 17.79 0.23
C ILE A 353 -0.89 17.90 1.21
N VAL A 354 -0.78 18.82 2.16
CA VAL A 354 -1.81 19.07 3.17
C VAL A 354 -2.32 20.49 2.99
N ALA A 355 -3.63 20.66 3.03
CA ALA A 355 -4.30 21.96 3.01
C ALA A 355 -5.21 22.11 4.23
N ILE A 356 -5.26 23.31 4.79
CA ILE A 356 -6.09 23.66 5.94
C ILE A 356 -6.88 24.92 5.60
N ASN A 357 -8.17 24.92 5.90
CA ASN A 357 -9.00 26.11 5.91
C ASN A 357 -9.36 26.50 7.35
N ALA A 358 -9.04 27.74 7.74
CA ALA A 358 -9.16 28.19 9.12
C ALA A 358 -9.54 29.69 9.22
N GLY A 359 -9.99 30.08 10.41
CA GLY A 359 -10.28 31.46 10.80
C GLY A 359 -9.04 32.32 11.03
N MET A 360 -7.86 31.70 11.20
CA MET A 360 -6.57 32.36 11.42
C MET A 360 -5.51 31.95 10.39
N PRO A 361 -4.51 32.80 10.10
CA PRO A 361 -3.43 32.47 9.16
C PRO A 361 -2.47 31.45 9.75
N ALA A 362 -1.60 30.86 8.91
CA ALA A 362 -0.58 29.89 9.33
C ALA A 362 0.41 30.43 10.38
N THR A 363 0.61 31.75 10.44
CA THR A 363 1.46 32.42 11.44
C THR A 363 0.77 32.60 12.80
N GLY A 364 -0.48 32.14 12.92
CA GLY A 364 -1.29 32.32 14.11
C GLY A 364 -2.00 33.68 14.21
N TRP A 365 -2.77 33.82 15.29
CA TRP A 365 -3.56 34.98 15.62
C TRP A 365 -2.91 35.78 16.76
N ASN A 366 -2.43 36.98 16.43
CA ASN A 366 -1.95 37.95 17.42
C ASN A 366 -3.11 38.37 18.34
N VAL A 367 -3.04 37.96 19.61
CA VAL A 367 -4.08 38.21 20.60
C VAL A 367 -4.06 39.69 21.02
N PRO A 368 -5.17 40.43 20.84
CA PRO A 368 -5.24 41.84 21.23
C PRO A 368 -4.87 42.11 22.71
N ASP A 369 -4.06 43.15 22.96
CA ASP A 369 -3.59 43.55 24.30
C ASP A 369 -4.71 43.70 25.36
N ASN A 370 -5.91 44.10 24.93
CA ASN A 370 -7.06 44.29 25.82
C ASN A 370 -7.67 42.96 26.33
N LEU A 371 -7.30 41.83 25.73
CA LEU A 371 -7.66 40.48 26.19
C LEU A 371 -6.59 39.90 27.13
N ALA A 372 -5.33 40.30 26.95
CA ALA A 372 -4.18 39.85 27.76
C ALA A 372 -4.28 40.23 29.25
N GLY A 373 -5.09 41.23 29.61
CA GLY A 373 -5.19 41.78 30.97
C GLY A 373 -5.87 40.88 32.01
N ARG A 374 -6.58 39.81 31.61
CA ARG A 374 -7.13 38.81 32.55
C ARG A 374 -6.51 37.43 32.35
N HIS A 375 -6.06 37.14 31.15
CA HIS A 375 -5.59 35.85 30.69
C HIS A 375 -4.51 36.08 29.65
N LYS A 376 -3.25 35.85 30.02
CA LYS A 376 -2.11 36.23 29.19
C LYS A 376 -1.59 35.01 28.43
N VAL A 377 -1.72 35.04 27.11
CA VAL A 377 -0.92 34.21 26.20
C VAL A 377 0.53 34.66 26.31
N GLU A 378 1.46 33.73 26.57
CA GLU A 378 2.81 34.07 27.02
C GLU A 378 3.59 34.93 26.02
N ASP A 379 3.49 34.61 24.73
CA ASP A 379 4.13 35.31 23.61
C ASP A 379 3.19 36.30 22.88
N GLY A 380 1.88 36.21 23.13
CA GLY A 380 0.86 37.05 22.52
C GLY A 380 0.30 36.52 21.20
N ASN A 381 0.63 35.30 20.80
CA ASN A 381 0.17 34.65 19.57
C ASN A 381 -0.49 33.31 19.90
N ILE A 382 -1.56 32.96 19.19
CA ILE A 382 -2.12 31.60 19.22
C ILE A 382 -2.05 31.05 17.80
N SER A 383 -1.28 30.00 17.58
CA SER A 383 -1.14 29.32 16.31
C SER A 383 -1.91 27.99 16.28
N LEU A 384 -1.76 27.27 15.17
CA LEU A 384 -2.00 25.84 15.13
C LEU A 384 -0.78 25.10 15.71
N SER A 385 -1.04 24.00 16.41
CA SER A 385 -0.04 23.04 16.84
C SER A 385 0.65 22.41 15.62
N ASP A 386 1.68 21.62 15.87
CA ASP A 386 2.27 20.81 14.80
C ASP A 386 1.21 19.87 14.20
N PHE A 387 1.37 19.54 12.92
CA PHE A 387 0.52 18.59 12.22
C PHE A 387 1.07 17.19 12.44
N VAL A 388 0.32 16.33 13.14
CA VAL A 388 0.78 14.99 13.53
C VAL A 388 0.10 13.96 12.65
N MET A 389 0.86 12.97 12.16
CA MET A 389 0.35 11.79 11.48
C MET A 389 0.75 10.54 12.27
N ASP A 390 -0.24 9.76 12.69
CA ASP A 390 -0.05 8.58 13.53
C ASP A 390 -0.46 7.31 12.78
N PHE A 391 0.52 6.46 12.52
CA PHE A 391 0.38 5.15 11.88
C PHE A 391 0.42 4.07 12.98
N ASN A 392 -0.65 4.01 13.77
CA ASN A 392 -0.83 3.03 14.84
C ASN A 392 0.31 3.04 15.89
N GLY A 393 0.61 4.21 16.44
CA GLY A 393 1.66 4.48 17.42
C GLY A 393 2.97 4.98 16.81
N LYS A 394 3.17 4.77 15.50
CA LYS A 394 4.31 5.34 14.78
C LYS A 394 3.98 6.74 14.28
N LYS A 395 4.50 7.75 14.97
CA LYS A 395 4.19 9.15 14.70
C LYS A 395 5.24 9.84 13.82
N TYR A 396 4.73 10.68 12.93
CA TYR A 396 5.46 11.74 12.25
C TYR A 396 4.80 13.07 12.60
N ALA A 397 5.56 14.16 12.57
CA ALA A 397 5.01 15.48 12.80
C ALA A 397 5.61 16.48 11.83
N VAL A 398 4.80 17.42 11.36
CA VAL A 398 5.21 18.51 10.49
C VAL A 398 5.08 19.81 11.26
N ARG A 399 6.21 20.49 11.46
CA ARG A 399 6.18 21.89 11.88
C ARG A 399 6.02 22.76 10.66
N PHE A 400 4.80 23.24 10.44
CA PHE A 400 4.48 24.10 9.29
C PHE A 400 4.29 25.57 9.69
N ALA A 401 3.99 25.84 10.96
CA ALA A 401 3.88 27.19 11.49
C ALA A 401 5.17 27.56 12.24
N PRO A 402 5.98 28.51 11.74
CA PRO A 402 7.25 28.86 12.40
C PRO A 402 7.06 29.52 13.76
N ASP A 403 5.88 30.11 13.99
CA ASP A 403 5.51 30.84 15.21
C ASP A 403 4.67 29.98 16.17
N ASN A 404 4.63 28.66 15.99
CA ASN A 404 4.03 27.76 16.96
C ASN A 404 4.98 27.46 18.14
N ASP A 405 4.41 27.13 19.28
CA ASP A 405 5.02 26.79 20.58
C ASP A 405 5.68 25.40 20.61
N SER A 406 6.00 24.86 19.42
CA SER A 406 6.91 23.74 19.29
C SER A 406 8.25 24.08 19.96
N ALA A 407 8.79 23.17 20.76
CA ALA A 407 10.06 23.39 21.46
C ALA A 407 11.29 23.20 20.55
N LEU A 408 11.07 22.95 19.26
CA LEU A 408 12.10 22.95 18.22
C LEU A 408 12.69 24.36 18.01
N PRO A 409 13.94 24.48 17.52
CA PRO A 409 14.56 25.77 17.23
C PRO A 409 13.66 26.68 16.36
N ALA A 410 13.59 27.96 16.72
CA ALA A 410 12.72 28.92 16.06
C ALA A 410 12.95 28.97 14.54
N GLY A 411 11.87 28.94 13.76
CA GLY A 411 11.90 28.95 12.29
C GLY A 411 12.25 27.62 11.63
N GLU A 412 12.48 26.55 12.39
CA GLU A 412 12.78 25.23 11.83
C GLU A 412 11.51 24.49 11.39
N VAL A 413 11.03 24.79 10.18
CA VAL A 413 9.91 24.07 9.54
C VAL A 413 10.38 22.79 8.86
N GLY A 414 9.50 21.80 8.72
CA GLY A 414 9.80 20.54 8.05
C GLY A 414 9.10 19.32 8.62
N LEU A 415 9.43 18.15 8.08
CA LEU A 415 8.97 16.85 8.55
C LEU A 415 9.92 16.30 9.62
N TYR A 416 9.35 15.73 10.67
CA TYR A 416 10.05 15.14 11.80
C TYR A 416 9.56 13.72 12.08
N THR A 417 10.49 12.85 12.47
CA THR A 417 10.22 11.47 12.91
C THR A 417 10.49 11.31 14.41
N LYS A 418 9.82 10.33 15.01
CA LYS A 418 9.87 10.03 16.45
C LYS A 418 9.58 11.27 17.32
N PRO A 419 8.48 11.99 17.06
CA PRO A 419 8.15 13.16 17.86
C PRO A 419 7.76 12.73 19.28
N GLU A 420 8.40 13.32 20.27
CA GLU A 420 7.87 13.42 21.63
C GLU A 420 7.02 14.69 21.69
N LEU A 421 5.70 14.50 21.78
CA LEU A 421 4.74 15.60 21.76
C LEU A 421 4.55 16.18 23.17
N ILE A 422 4.19 17.46 23.27
CA ILE A 422 3.98 18.21 24.50
C ILE A 422 2.66 18.98 24.45
N ASP A 423 2.10 19.24 25.64
CA ASP A 423 0.97 20.15 25.82
C ASP A 423 1.46 21.60 25.95
N VAL A 424 0.89 22.47 25.11
CA VAL A 424 1.15 23.92 25.09
C VAL A 424 -0.08 24.75 25.49
N THR A 425 -1.15 24.10 25.99
CA THR A 425 -2.40 24.79 26.36
C THR A 425 -2.18 25.81 27.48
N LYS A 426 -1.15 25.63 28.32
CA LYS A 426 -0.92 26.53 29.46
C LYS A 426 -0.43 27.89 29.01
N GLN A 427 0.52 27.88 28.09
CA GLN A 427 1.15 29.04 27.48
C GLN A 427 0.11 29.82 26.66
N ASN A 428 -0.82 29.08 26.05
CA ASN A 428 -1.87 29.62 25.17
C ASN A 428 -3.21 29.93 25.85
N TYR A 429 -3.25 29.85 27.19
CA TYR A 429 -4.49 30.04 27.95
C TYR A 429 -5.66 29.15 27.48
N GLY A 430 -5.31 27.95 27.03
CA GLY A 430 -6.23 26.94 26.56
C GLY A 430 -6.98 26.19 27.65
N HIS A 431 -7.83 25.28 27.20
CA HIS A 431 -8.55 24.36 28.09
C HIS A 431 -7.57 23.50 28.87
N THR A 432 -7.82 23.33 30.17
CA THR A 432 -6.96 22.49 31.01
C THR A 432 -7.13 21.00 30.75
N ARG A 433 -8.21 20.60 30.07
CA ARG A 433 -8.58 19.22 29.77
C ARG A 433 -9.45 19.22 28.50
N LEU A 434 -9.27 18.23 27.63
CA LEU A 434 -10.12 18.10 26.44
C LEU A 434 -11.59 17.87 26.81
N ASP A 435 -11.89 17.13 27.89
CA ASP A 435 -13.27 16.94 28.36
C ASP A 435 -14.00 18.25 28.72
N THR A 436 -13.25 19.29 29.11
CA THR A 436 -13.79 20.62 29.39
C THR A 436 -14.18 21.33 28.09
N TYR A 437 -13.34 21.25 27.06
CA TYR A 437 -13.68 21.68 25.71
C TYR A 437 -14.91 20.94 25.18
N LEU A 438 -14.93 19.60 25.27
CA LEU A 438 -16.04 18.75 24.83
C LEU A 438 -17.36 19.09 25.52
N THR A 439 -17.32 19.45 26.80
CA THR A 439 -18.51 19.86 27.56
C THR A 439 -19.10 21.18 27.05
N ILE A 440 -18.27 22.07 26.51
CA ILE A 440 -18.70 23.39 26.02
C ILE A 440 -19.33 23.29 24.63
N ILE A 441 -18.71 22.52 23.73
CA ILE A 441 -19.15 22.40 22.33
C ILE A 441 -20.36 21.46 22.17
N GLY A 442 -20.52 20.53 23.11
CA GLY A 442 -21.61 19.55 23.10
C GLY A 442 -21.26 18.26 22.35
N PRO A 443 -22.12 17.24 22.48
CA PRO A 443 -21.82 15.87 22.02
C PRO A 443 -21.96 15.66 20.50
N GLU A 444 -22.49 16.64 19.77
CA GLU A 444 -22.67 16.56 18.31
C GLU A 444 -21.48 17.14 17.54
N ALA A 445 -20.51 17.74 18.26
CA ALA A 445 -19.27 18.24 17.67
C ALA A 445 -18.39 17.08 17.21
N THR A 446 -17.61 17.31 16.17
CA THR A 446 -16.75 16.31 15.53
C THR A 446 -15.46 16.99 15.15
N MET A 447 -14.31 16.37 15.41
CA MET A 447 -13.04 16.80 14.81
C MET A 447 -12.92 16.19 13.41
N ALA A 448 -13.85 16.57 12.54
CA ALA A 448 -14.13 15.93 11.26
C ALA A 448 -14.29 14.40 11.32
N ASP A 449 -13.32 13.62 10.83
CA ASP A 449 -13.45 12.15 10.73
C ASP A 449 -13.47 11.46 12.10
N LEU A 450 -12.95 12.14 13.12
CA LEU A 450 -13.02 11.65 14.50
C LEU A 450 -14.25 12.23 15.19
N LYS A 451 -15.24 11.35 15.42
CA LYS A 451 -16.40 11.69 16.26
C LYS A 451 -15.96 11.87 17.71
N LEU A 452 -16.41 12.96 18.34
CA LEU A 452 -16.18 13.20 19.74
C LEU A 452 -17.38 12.73 20.59
N PRO A 453 -17.15 12.22 21.82
CA PRO A 453 -15.85 11.88 22.39
C PRO A 453 -15.22 10.67 21.68
N THR A 454 -13.91 10.74 21.44
CA THR A 454 -13.10 9.61 20.93
C THR A 454 -12.21 9.06 22.03
N ASN A 455 -11.89 7.76 21.99
CA ASN A 455 -10.87 7.16 22.85
C ASN A 455 -9.45 7.34 22.30
N TYR A 456 -9.31 7.86 21.08
CA TYR A 456 -8.03 8.01 20.42
C TYR A 456 -7.07 8.91 21.20
N PHE A 457 -7.54 10.09 21.61
CA PHE A 457 -6.81 10.93 22.53
C PHE A 457 -7.14 10.45 23.95
N GLU A 458 -6.36 9.51 24.51
CA GLU A 458 -6.54 8.95 25.86
C GLU A 458 -6.30 9.99 26.99
N MET A 459 -7.06 11.08 27.00
CA MET A 459 -6.70 12.29 27.72
C MET A 459 -7.53 12.50 28.97
N LYS A 460 -7.26 11.70 30.00
CA LYS A 460 -7.89 11.88 31.32
C LYS A 460 -7.10 12.84 32.24
N GLY A 461 -5.87 13.19 31.86
CA GLY A 461 -4.97 14.05 32.61
C GLY A 461 -5.34 15.55 32.56
N PHE A 462 -4.73 16.32 33.46
CA PHE A 462 -4.78 17.79 33.44
C PHE A 462 -3.61 18.29 32.60
N ARG A 463 -3.89 19.02 31.51
CA ARG A 463 -2.91 19.52 30.52
C ARG A 463 -2.08 18.40 29.91
N ASP A 464 -2.80 17.53 29.21
CA ASP A 464 -2.32 16.26 28.69
C ASP A 464 -2.61 16.13 27.19
N LEU A 465 -2.82 17.27 26.50
CA LEU A 465 -3.03 17.30 25.05
C LEU A 465 -1.67 17.40 24.36
N GLU A 466 -1.04 16.27 24.12
CA GLU A 466 0.24 16.23 23.43
C GLU A 466 0.07 16.52 21.93
N MET A 467 0.28 17.78 21.52
CA MET A 467 -0.04 18.26 20.16
C MET A 467 1.07 19.04 19.47
N SER A 468 2.05 19.54 20.21
CA SER A 468 3.21 20.23 19.65
C SER A 468 4.47 19.40 19.88
N ILE A 469 5.46 19.50 19.01
CA ILE A 469 6.72 18.77 19.11
C ILE A 469 7.54 19.35 20.26
N GLY A 470 7.84 18.52 21.26
CA GLY A 470 8.81 18.82 22.30
C GLY A 470 10.23 18.47 21.84
N THR A 471 10.42 17.23 21.38
CA THR A 471 11.65 16.77 20.74
C THR A 471 11.32 15.92 19.53
N ALA A 472 12.18 15.93 18.50
CA ALA A 472 12.06 15.03 17.36
C ALA A 472 13.37 15.00 16.54
N THR A 473 13.44 14.11 15.56
CA THR A 473 14.52 14.09 14.56
C THR A 473 14.00 14.59 13.22
N LYS A 474 14.61 15.63 12.66
CA LYS A 474 14.23 16.12 11.32
C LYS A 474 14.55 15.07 10.26
N VAL A 475 13.62 14.84 9.34
CA VAL A 475 13.80 13.90 8.22
C VAL A 475 14.73 14.55 7.18
N PRO A 476 15.87 13.94 6.84
CA PRO A 476 16.75 14.45 5.80
C PRO A 476 16.06 14.41 4.43
N GLY A 477 16.16 15.49 3.66
CA GLY A 477 15.57 15.53 2.31
C GLY A 477 14.04 15.53 2.31
N ASP A 478 13.41 16.05 3.37
CA ASP A 478 11.96 16.19 3.47
C ASP A 478 11.32 17.09 2.40
N ASN A 479 12.13 17.88 1.67
CA ASN A 479 11.70 18.77 0.60
C ASN A 479 10.49 19.65 0.99
N TYR A 480 10.45 20.08 2.26
CA TYR A 480 9.33 20.85 2.79
C TYR A 480 9.11 22.16 2.01
N GLN A 481 7.84 22.46 1.69
CA GLN A 481 7.45 23.72 1.06
C GLN A 481 6.13 24.25 1.64
N ASP A 482 6.10 25.54 1.95
CA ASP A 482 4.85 26.25 2.22
C ASP A 482 4.07 26.47 0.92
N LEU A 483 2.75 26.28 0.97
CA LEU A 483 1.86 26.43 -0.17
C LEU A 483 0.80 27.49 0.11
N THR A 484 0.71 28.45 -0.79
CA THR A 484 -0.35 29.46 -0.80
C THR A 484 -1.67 28.88 -1.31
N GLU A 485 -2.79 29.52 -0.97
CA GLU A 485 -4.12 29.17 -1.51
C GLU A 485 -4.13 29.08 -3.05
N ALA A 486 -3.40 29.97 -3.73
CA ALA A 486 -3.33 29.98 -5.19
C ALA A 486 -2.63 28.75 -5.76
N GLN A 487 -1.54 28.30 -5.12
CA GLN A 487 -0.83 27.07 -5.51
C GLN A 487 -1.72 25.85 -5.27
N LEU A 488 -2.38 25.77 -4.12
CA LEU A 488 -3.29 24.66 -3.79
C LEU A 488 -4.48 24.57 -4.77
N LYS A 489 -5.09 25.71 -5.12
CA LYS A 489 -6.16 25.74 -6.13
C LYS A 489 -5.67 25.30 -7.51
N ALA A 490 -4.42 25.64 -7.88
CA ALA A 490 -3.83 25.16 -9.13
C ALA A 490 -3.61 23.63 -9.13
N MET A 491 -3.47 23.01 -7.96
CA MET A 491 -3.40 21.55 -7.76
C MET A 491 -4.80 20.90 -7.63
N GLY A 492 -5.87 21.64 -7.90
CA GLY A 492 -7.25 21.14 -7.89
C GLY A 492 -7.97 21.22 -6.54
N LEU A 493 -7.39 21.86 -5.51
CA LEU A 493 -8.05 22.00 -4.21
C LEU A 493 -9.35 22.80 -4.35
N ASN A 494 -10.45 22.25 -3.82
CA ASN A 494 -11.74 22.93 -3.76
C ASN A 494 -12.52 22.52 -2.50
N PHE A 495 -12.28 23.23 -1.38
CA PHE A 495 -12.98 22.98 -0.12
C PHE A 495 -14.50 23.14 -0.20
N GLU A 496 -15.04 24.04 -1.03
CA GLU A 496 -16.51 24.20 -1.12
C GLU A 496 -17.18 22.93 -1.66
N VAL A 497 -16.56 22.31 -2.67
CA VAL A 497 -17.05 21.07 -3.27
C VAL A 497 -16.70 19.85 -2.42
N GLY A 498 -15.43 19.74 -2.00
CA GLY A 498 -14.90 18.60 -1.27
C GLY A 498 -15.52 18.41 0.11
N LEU A 499 -15.80 19.50 0.82
CA LEU A 499 -16.50 19.45 2.12
C LEU A 499 -18.03 19.43 1.98
N HIS A 500 -18.55 19.40 0.75
CA HIS A 500 -19.99 19.39 0.47
C HIS A 500 -20.76 20.49 1.23
N LEU A 501 -20.26 21.74 1.15
CA LEU A 501 -20.83 22.84 1.94
C LEU A 501 -22.29 23.09 1.59
N THR A 502 -23.11 23.27 2.61
CA THR A 502 -24.47 23.77 2.46
C THR A 502 -24.46 25.28 2.23
N LYS A 503 -25.55 25.83 1.70
CA LYS A 503 -25.73 27.28 1.47
C LYS A 503 -25.59 28.18 2.72
N HIS A 504 -25.56 27.59 3.92
CA HIS A 504 -25.47 28.30 5.19
C HIS A 504 -24.09 28.18 5.84
N GLU A 505 -23.25 27.30 5.33
CA GLU A 505 -21.88 27.11 5.77
C GLU A 505 -20.96 28.03 4.95
N LYS A 506 -19.91 28.51 5.60
CA LYS A 506 -18.90 29.36 5.00
C LYS A 506 -17.55 28.92 5.50
N LEU A 507 -16.59 28.87 4.59
CA LEU A 507 -15.19 28.67 4.91
C LEU A 507 -14.64 29.82 5.75
N GLY A 508 -13.55 29.54 6.44
CA GLY A 508 -12.70 30.52 7.10
C GLY A 508 -12.03 31.47 6.12
N LEU A 509 -11.42 32.51 6.69
CA LEU A 509 -10.77 33.58 5.92
C LEU A 509 -9.47 33.11 5.26
N TYR A 510 -8.82 32.08 5.80
CA TYR A 510 -7.50 31.67 5.38
C TYR A 510 -7.52 30.24 4.85
N THR A 511 -6.88 30.05 3.70
CA THR A 511 -6.51 28.74 3.17
C THR A 511 -5.01 28.74 2.95
N TYR A 512 -4.33 27.75 3.51
CA TYR A 512 -2.89 27.54 3.35
C TYR A 512 -2.59 26.05 3.44
N GLY A 513 -1.36 25.69 3.14
CA GLY A 513 -0.95 24.30 3.18
C GLY A 513 0.55 24.18 3.11
N PHE A 514 1.00 22.95 3.01
CA PHE A 514 2.40 22.60 2.90
C PHE A 514 2.52 21.27 2.16
N SER A 515 3.71 21.02 1.61
CA SER A 515 4.07 19.72 1.07
C SER A 515 5.41 19.25 1.61
N PHE A 516 5.61 17.93 1.59
CA PHE A 516 6.85 17.28 1.98
C PHE A 516 6.98 15.90 1.30
N THR A 517 8.20 15.40 1.20
CA THR A 517 8.50 14.03 0.77
C THR A 517 8.33 13.09 1.95
N LYS A 518 7.41 12.14 1.84
CA LYS A 518 7.22 11.09 2.85
C LYS A 518 8.40 10.12 2.81
N PRO A 519 8.90 9.63 3.97
CA PRO A 519 9.82 8.50 3.98
C PRO A 519 9.08 7.22 3.58
N ALA A 520 9.83 6.24 3.06
CA ALA A 520 9.27 4.96 2.56
C ALA A 520 8.46 4.19 3.61
N ASP A 521 8.70 4.45 4.88
CA ASP A 521 8.07 3.77 6.01
C ASP A 521 6.85 4.53 6.59
N MET A 522 6.41 5.59 5.91
CA MET A 522 5.20 6.38 6.19
C MET A 522 4.05 5.91 5.29
N VAL A 523 3.54 4.73 5.61
CA VAL A 523 2.60 3.93 4.80
C VAL A 523 1.58 3.25 5.71
N GLY A 524 0.46 2.83 5.15
CA GLY A 524 -0.70 2.26 5.80
C GLY A 524 -1.70 3.30 6.31
N ARG A 525 -2.70 2.79 7.04
CA ARG A 525 -3.75 3.58 7.68
C ARG A 525 -3.18 4.55 8.71
N PHE A 526 -3.66 5.80 8.69
CA PHE A 526 -3.23 6.83 9.63
C PHE A 526 -4.40 7.66 10.18
N VAL A 527 -4.13 8.28 11.32
CA VAL A 527 -4.90 9.42 11.83
C VAL A 527 -3.99 10.64 11.80
N ALA A 528 -4.39 11.67 11.06
CA ALA A 528 -3.69 12.93 11.03
C ALA A 528 -4.49 14.03 11.71
N TYR A 529 -3.85 14.89 12.49
CA TYR A 529 -4.54 15.92 13.26
C TYR A 529 -3.68 17.15 13.53
N THR A 530 -4.36 18.25 13.84
CA THR A 530 -3.77 19.46 14.42
C THR A 530 -4.82 20.14 15.29
N PHE A 531 -4.37 20.89 16.28
CA PHE A 531 -5.22 21.68 17.16
C PHE A 531 -4.84 23.14 17.08
N THR A 532 -5.73 24.03 17.47
CA THR A 532 -5.26 25.32 17.99
C THR A 532 -4.43 25.08 19.25
N GLU A 533 -3.36 25.84 19.49
CA GLU A 533 -2.48 25.58 20.65
C GLU A 533 -3.17 25.75 22.01
N CYS A 534 -4.27 26.48 22.01
CA CYS A 534 -5.16 26.65 23.15
C CYS A 534 -6.21 25.51 23.27
N SER A 535 -6.21 24.52 22.39
CA SER A 535 -7.21 23.43 22.32
C SER A 535 -8.64 23.96 22.20
N ASN A 536 -8.82 25.18 21.68
CA ASN A 536 -10.13 25.79 21.52
C ASN A 536 -10.90 25.24 20.32
N ASP A 537 -10.17 24.57 19.42
CA ASP A 537 -10.65 23.84 18.27
C ASP A 537 -9.55 22.86 17.79
N GLY A 538 -9.93 21.86 16.98
CA GLY A 538 -9.01 20.90 16.38
C GLY A 538 -9.68 20.06 15.30
N ILE A 539 -8.89 19.61 14.33
CA ILE A 539 -9.37 18.82 13.20
C ILE A 539 -8.56 17.54 13.06
N ALA A 540 -9.21 16.46 12.60
CA ALA A 540 -8.55 15.22 12.26
C ALA A 540 -9.10 14.61 10.97
N ILE A 541 -8.23 13.96 10.21
CA ILE A 541 -8.56 13.17 9.02
C ILE A 541 -8.03 11.75 9.21
N VAL A 542 -8.82 10.77 8.79
CA VAL A 542 -8.43 9.36 8.80
C VAL A 542 -8.25 8.93 7.36
N GLY A 543 -7.02 8.63 6.98
CA GLY A 543 -6.67 8.24 5.62
C GLY A 543 -5.86 6.96 5.58
N ASP A 544 -5.41 6.61 4.38
CA ASP A 544 -4.53 5.48 4.13
C ASP A 544 -3.46 5.93 3.12
N LEU A 545 -2.19 5.70 3.44
CA LEU A 545 -1.11 5.94 2.50
C LEU A 545 -0.66 4.59 1.92
N PRO A 546 -0.70 4.38 0.61
CA PRO A 546 -0.29 3.11 0.04
C PRO A 546 1.17 2.75 0.37
N HIS A 547 1.45 1.44 0.44
CA HIS A 547 2.79 0.86 0.60
C HIS A 547 3.71 1.08 -0.62
N CYS A 548 3.20 1.76 -1.63
CA CYS A 548 3.69 2.00 -2.98
C CYS A 548 3.40 3.48 -3.33
#